data_AF-A0A9E4A6B5-F1
#
_entry.id   AF-A0A9E4A6B5-F1
#
_cell.length_a   1.000
_cell.length_b   1.000
_cell.length_c   1.000
_cell.angle_alpha   90.00
_cell.angle_beta   90.00
_cell.angle_gamma   90.00
#
_symmetry.space_group_name_H-M   'P 1'
#
loop_
_entity.id
_entity.type
_entity.pdbx_description
1 polymer ?
#
loop_
_entity_poly.entity_id
_entity_poly.type
_entity_poly.pdbx_seq_one_letter_code
_entity_poly.pdbx_strand_id
1 'polypeptide(L)'
;MLVDALSHVYGSTAFSQEYGGGYAWGMAWSYGSLSEARNDAISECRRKGGTNCFEVVWFRDACGALAIGDNNGYGSGWGTSYGLAEQYALNSCRSYNRNCRIAISRCAR
;
A
#
# COMPACT_ATOMS: atom_id res chain seq x y z
N MET A 1 31.76 4.72 20.70
CA MET A 1 31.07 3.43 20.48
C MET A 1 29.76 3.76 19.79
N LEU A 2 29.76 3.73 18.45
CA LEU A 2 28.57 4.00 17.66
C LEU A 2 27.77 2.70 17.62
N VAL A 3 26.63 2.67 18.32
CA VAL A 3 25.62 1.67 18.08
C VAL A 3 24.84 2.15 16.85
N ASP A 4 25.16 1.61 15.68
CA ASP A 4 24.27 1.70 14.52
C ASP A 4 23.02 0.87 14.88
N ALA A 5 22.07 1.48 15.57
CA ALA A 5 20.73 0.92 15.66
C ALA A 5 20.21 0.87 14.22
N LEU A 6 20.02 -0.33 13.67
CA LEU A 6 19.35 -0.51 12.39
C LEU A 6 18.00 0.22 12.46
N SER A 7 17.94 1.42 11.89
CA SER A 7 16.71 2.20 11.85
C SER A 7 15.79 1.52 10.85
N HIS A 8 14.78 0.83 11.37
CA HIS A 8 13.78 0.20 10.53
C HIS A 8 12.97 1.25 9.81
N VAL A 9 12.74 1.01 8.52
CA VAL A 9 12.01 1.93 7.67
C VAL A 9 10.68 1.30 7.31
N TYR A 10 9.61 2.07 7.51
CA TYR A 10 8.23 1.61 7.35
C TYR A 10 7.56 2.28 6.16
N GLY A 11 6.65 1.53 5.55
CA GLY A 11 5.70 2.05 4.58
C GLY A 11 4.31 1.46 4.81
N SER A 12 3.30 2.15 4.31
CA SER A 12 1.89 1.79 4.44
C SER A 12 1.13 2.24 3.21
N THR A 13 0.08 1.50 2.86
CA THR A 13 -0.85 1.86 1.80
C THR A 13 -2.25 1.88 2.37
N ALA A 14 -3.00 2.94 2.09
CA ALA A 14 -4.41 3.06 2.40
C ALA A 14 -5.26 3.04 1.14
N PHE A 15 -6.46 2.51 1.25
CA PHE A 15 -7.41 2.40 0.16
C PHE A 15 -8.81 2.78 0.62
N SER A 16 -9.62 3.30 -0.30
CA SER A 16 -11.04 3.54 -0.11
C SER A 16 -11.80 3.08 -1.34
N GLN A 17 -12.79 2.21 -1.14
CA GLN A 17 -13.76 1.83 -2.16
C GLN A 17 -14.98 2.74 -2.03
N GLU A 18 -15.29 3.47 -3.10
CA GLU A 18 -16.40 4.43 -3.06
C GLU A 18 -17.71 3.78 -3.51
N TYR A 19 -18.78 4.09 -2.78
CA TYR A 19 -20.13 3.65 -3.12
C TYR A 19 -20.59 4.35 -4.41
N GLY A 20 -21.07 3.57 -5.38
CA GLY A 20 -21.50 4.08 -6.69
C GLY A 20 -20.40 4.13 -7.76
N GLY A 21 -19.18 3.71 -7.44
CA GLY A 21 -18.07 3.62 -8.40
C GLY A 21 -16.89 4.53 -8.04
N GLY A 22 -15.68 4.14 -8.45
CA GLY A 22 -14.44 4.83 -8.12
C GLY A 22 -13.73 4.35 -6.85
N TYR A 23 -12.48 4.76 -6.71
CA TYR A 23 -11.63 4.44 -5.57
C TYR A 23 -10.62 5.57 -5.35
N ALA A 24 -10.08 5.63 -4.13
CA ALA A 24 -8.92 6.44 -3.82
C ALA A 24 -7.89 5.59 -3.08
N TRP A 25 -6.62 6.00 -3.18
CA TRP A 25 -5.52 5.31 -2.50
C TRP A 25 -4.43 6.29 -2.11
N GLY A 26 -3.75 5.99 -1.03
CA GLY A 26 -2.55 6.71 -0.58
C GLY A 26 -1.47 5.71 -0.21
N MET A 27 -0.21 6.08 -0.40
CA MET A 27 0.94 5.27 -0.04
C MET A 27 2.01 6.16 0.56
N ALA A 28 2.51 5.74 1.71
CA ALA A 28 3.63 6.36 2.40
C ALA A 28 4.78 5.35 2.51
N TRP A 29 6.01 5.84 2.45
CA TRP A 29 7.23 5.05 2.60
C TRP A 29 8.32 5.95 3.20
N SER A 30 9.41 5.35 3.69
CA SER A 30 10.54 6.08 4.29
C SER A 30 10.26 6.71 5.66
N TYR A 31 9.39 6.11 6.47
CA TYR A 31 9.11 6.57 7.85
C TYR A 31 9.86 5.75 8.90
N GLY A 32 10.25 6.40 10.00
CA GLY A 32 10.85 5.74 11.16
C GLY A 32 9.85 4.97 12.03
N SER A 33 8.55 5.12 11.77
CA SER A 33 7.49 4.40 12.48
C SER A 33 6.34 3.97 11.57
N LEU A 34 5.73 2.82 11.91
CA LEU A 34 4.50 2.36 11.23
C LEU A 34 3.33 3.33 11.41
N SER A 35 3.20 3.96 12.58
CA SER A 35 2.09 4.88 12.85
C SER A 35 2.14 6.12 11.95
N GLU A 36 3.33 6.69 11.73
CA GLU A 36 3.48 7.85 10.84
C GLU A 36 3.21 7.45 9.38
N ALA A 37 3.77 6.33 8.93
CA ALA A 37 3.51 5.80 7.58
C ALA A 37 2.01 5.58 7.36
N ARG A 38 1.31 4.94 8.30
CA ARG A 38 -0.13 4.69 8.20
C ARG A 38 -0.93 5.99 8.16
N ASN A 39 -0.62 6.93 9.05
CA ASN A 39 -1.35 8.20 9.12
C ASN A 39 -1.18 9.01 7.83
N ASP A 40 0.04 9.04 7.27
CA ASP A 40 0.30 9.74 6.01
C ASP A 40 -0.36 9.06 4.81
N ALA A 41 -0.31 7.72 4.73
CA ALA A 41 -1.02 6.98 3.68
C ALA A 41 -2.54 7.22 3.71
N ILE A 42 -3.15 7.22 4.91
CA ILE A 42 -4.58 7.54 5.09
C ILE A 42 -4.85 9.01 4.71
N SER A 43 -3.98 9.93 5.11
CA SER A 43 -4.09 11.36 4.77
C SER A 43 -4.05 11.57 3.26
N GLU A 44 -3.10 10.94 2.55
CA GLU A 44 -2.98 11.03 1.11
C GLU A 44 -4.20 10.43 0.40
N CYS A 45 -4.71 9.29 0.88
CA CYS A 45 -5.93 8.68 0.37
C CYS A 45 -7.13 9.64 0.49
N ARG A 46 -7.31 10.27 1.65
CA ARG A 46 -8.39 11.26 1.88
C ARG A 46 -8.22 12.50 1.01
N ARG A 47 -7.00 12.99 0.85
CA ARG A 47 -6.67 14.13 -0.03
C ARG A 47 -7.02 13.84 -1.50
N LYS A 48 -6.97 12.57 -1.91
CA LYS A 48 -7.39 12.11 -3.24
C LYS A 48 -8.90 11.83 -3.35
N GLY A 49 -9.69 12.21 -2.33
CA GLY A 49 -11.15 12.11 -2.34
C GLY A 49 -11.71 10.82 -1.73
N GLY A 50 -10.89 9.99 -1.10
CA GLY A 50 -11.37 8.78 -0.43
C GLY A 50 -12.19 9.10 0.81
N THR A 51 -13.38 8.51 0.93
CA THR A 51 -14.30 8.77 2.06
C THR A 51 -14.11 7.82 3.23
N ASN A 52 -13.68 6.58 2.96
CA ASN A 52 -13.45 5.54 3.95
C ASN A 52 -12.05 4.92 3.79
N CYS A 53 -11.02 5.74 3.91
CA CYS A 53 -9.63 5.30 3.78
C CYS A 53 -9.16 4.47 4.99
N PHE A 54 -8.72 3.23 4.73
CA PHE A 54 -8.11 2.35 5.73
C PHE A 54 -6.84 1.68 5.17
N GLU A 55 -5.93 1.28 6.06
CA GLU A 55 -4.70 0.58 5.68
C GLU A 55 -5.01 -0.81 5.09
N VAL A 56 -4.47 -1.09 3.91
CA VAL A 56 -4.60 -2.39 3.23
C VAL A 56 -3.33 -3.22 3.26
N VAL A 57 -2.16 -2.57 3.34
CA VAL A 57 -0.88 -3.24 3.55
C VAL A 57 0.10 -2.30 4.22
N TRP A 58 0.95 -2.85 5.09
CA TRP A 58 2.14 -2.20 5.60
C TRP A 58 3.36 -3.09 5.37
N PHE A 59 4.54 -2.48 5.38
CA PHE A 59 5.80 -3.16 5.13
C PHE A 59 6.94 -2.48 5.87
N ARG A 60 7.97 -3.25 6.22
CA ARG A 60 9.14 -2.82 6.99
C ARG A 60 10.39 -3.38 6.33
N ASP A 61 11.36 -2.53 6.02
CA ASP A 61 12.60 -2.92 5.33
C ASP A 61 12.32 -3.74 4.05
N ALA A 62 11.23 -3.41 3.36
CA ALA A 62 10.62 -4.21 2.32
C ALA A 62 9.87 -3.32 1.32
N CYS A 63 9.25 -3.91 0.31
CA CYS A 63 8.42 -3.24 -0.67
C CYS A 63 6.95 -3.60 -0.49
N GLY A 64 6.06 -2.63 -0.68
CA GLY A 64 4.62 -2.84 -0.75
C GLY A 64 4.08 -2.45 -2.12
N ALA A 65 2.98 -3.09 -2.52
CA ALA A 65 2.29 -2.80 -3.77
C ALA A 65 0.77 -2.87 -3.61
N LEU A 66 0.09 -2.11 -4.45
CA LEU A 66 -1.36 -2.09 -4.62
C LEU A 66 -1.69 -2.42 -6.07
N ALA A 67 -2.61 -3.36 -6.26
CA ALA A 67 -3.22 -3.69 -7.52
C ALA A 67 -4.71 -3.30 -7.50
N ILE A 68 -5.22 -2.86 -8.65
CA ILE A 68 -6.63 -2.49 -8.86
C ILE A 68 -7.20 -3.33 -10.00
N GLY A 69 -8.40 -3.84 -9.80
CA GLY A 69 -9.20 -4.55 -10.80
C GLY A 69 -10.49 -3.81 -11.15
N ASP A 70 -11.40 -4.50 -11.83
CA ASP A 70 -12.71 -3.99 -12.19
C ASP A 70 -13.57 -3.66 -10.95
N ASN A 71 -14.60 -2.83 -11.13
CA ASN A 71 -15.59 -2.52 -10.08
C ASN A 71 -14.96 -2.12 -8.73
N ASN A 72 -13.86 -1.36 -8.76
CA ASN A 72 -13.11 -0.89 -7.60
C ASN A 72 -12.50 -1.98 -6.71
N GLY A 73 -12.43 -3.23 -7.16
CA GLY A 73 -11.72 -4.23 -6.35
C GLY A 73 -10.22 -4.03 -6.43
N TYR A 74 -9.55 -4.56 -5.43
CA TYR A 74 -8.14 -4.31 -5.20
C TYR A 74 -7.49 -5.56 -4.62
N GLY A 75 -6.17 -5.56 -4.64
CA GLY A 75 -5.35 -6.47 -3.88
C GLY A 75 -4.08 -5.74 -3.47
N SER A 76 -3.47 -6.19 -2.39
CA SER A 76 -2.23 -5.62 -1.92
C SER A 76 -1.27 -6.72 -1.48
N GLY A 77 0.01 -6.37 -1.40
CA GLY A 77 1.04 -7.34 -1.06
C GLY A 77 2.33 -6.64 -0.69
N TRP A 78 3.17 -7.35 0.07
CA TRP A 78 4.51 -6.89 0.42
C TRP A 78 5.53 -7.99 0.18
N GLY A 79 6.76 -7.61 -0.12
CA GLY A 79 7.85 -8.56 -0.34
C GLY A 79 9.21 -7.88 -0.28
N THR A 80 10.28 -8.67 -0.25
CA THR A 80 11.67 -8.18 -0.18
C THR A 80 12.14 -7.49 -1.47
N SER A 81 11.30 -7.49 -2.51
CA SER A 81 11.55 -6.81 -3.79
C SER A 81 10.24 -6.28 -4.38
N TYR A 82 10.36 -5.36 -5.35
CA TYR A 82 9.23 -4.90 -6.15
C TYR A 82 8.45 -6.06 -6.78
N GLY A 83 9.15 -7.00 -7.43
CA GLY A 83 8.51 -8.11 -8.13
C GLY A 83 7.68 -9.01 -7.22
N LEU A 84 8.17 -9.31 -6.00
CA LEU A 84 7.41 -10.09 -5.02
C LEU A 84 6.19 -9.33 -4.51
N ALA A 85 6.35 -8.05 -4.16
CA ALA A 85 5.24 -7.22 -3.68
C ALA A 85 4.14 -7.11 -4.75
N GLU A 86 4.52 -6.84 -6.00
CA GLU A 86 3.60 -6.75 -7.15
C GLU A 86 2.93 -8.08 -7.47
N GLN A 87 3.68 -9.19 -7.45
CA GLN A 87 3.12 -10.53 -7.64
C GLN A 87 2.05 -10.84 -6.59
N TYR A 88 2.32 -10.56 -5.30
CA TYR A 88 1.35 -10.80 -4.24
C TYR A 88 0.14 -9.86 -4.33
N ALA A 89 0.33 -8.59 -4.67
CA ALA A 89 -0.77 -7.67 -4.90
C ALA A 89 -1.69 -8.12 -6.05
N LEU A 90 -1.11 -8.57 -7.17
CA LEU A 90 -1.86 -9.11 -8.31
C LEU A 90 -2.59 -10.39 -7.95
N ASN A 91 -1.94 -11.31 -7.22
CA ASN A 91 -2.57 -12.56 -6.80
C ASN A 91 -3.75 -12.30 -5.86
N SER A 92 -3.56 -11.43 -4.86
CA SER A 92 -4.62 -11.00 -3.93
C SER A 92 -5.80 -10.37 -4.67
N CYS A 93 -5.53 -9.50 -5.65
CA CYS A 93 -6.59 -8.88 -6.47
C CYS A 93 -7.36 -9.93 -7.29
N ARG A 94 -6.64 -10.85 -7.95
CA ARG A 94 -7.22 -11.88 -8.82
C ARG A 94 -8.04 -12.93 -8.09
N SER A 95 -7.86 -13.08 -6.78
CA SER A 95 -8.70 -13.98 -5.97
C SER A 95 -10.18 -13.59 -5.97
N TYR A 96 -10.50 -12.31 -6.17
CA TYR A 96 -11.85 -11.79 -6.08
C TYR A 96 -12.23 -10.86 -7.25
N ASN A 97 -11.30 -10.60 -8.18
CA ASN A 97 -11.49 -9.62 -9.24
C ASN A 97 -10.80 -10.02 -10.56
N ARG A 98 -11.08 -9.25 -11.62
CA ARG A 98 -10.56 -9.39 -12.98
C ARG A 98 -9.79 -8.13 -13.38
N ASN A 99 -9.06 -8.20 -14.49
CA ASN A 99 -8.29 -7.09 -15.07
C ASN A 99 -7.34 -6.37 -14.09
N CYS A 100 -6.83 -7.12 -13.10
CA CYS A 100 -5.94 -6.60 -12.08
C CYS A 100 -4.62 -6.08 -12.68
N ARG A 101 -4.29 -4.83 -12.36
CA ARG A 101 -3.03 -4.16 -12.73
C ARG A 101 -2.42 -3.47 -11.52
N ILE A 102 -1.09 -3.33 -11.50
CA ILE A 102 -0.41 -2.56 -10.47
C ILE A 102 -0.79 -1.08 -10.60
N ALA A 103 -1.23 -0.49 -9.49
CA ALA A 103 -1.46 0.95 -9.38
C ALA A 103 -0.23 1.66 -8.82
N ILE A 104 0.43 1.07 -7.82
CA ILE A 104 1.64 1.63 -7.21
C ILE A 104 2.45 0.54 -6.50
N SER A 105 3.77 0.70 -6.48
CA SER A 105 4.70 -0.08 -5.68
C SER A 105 5.85 0.79 -5.17
N ARG A 106 6.29 0.62 -3.92
CA ARG A 106 7.39 1.36 -3.29
C ARG A 106 8.11 0.50 -2.25
N CYS A 107 9.39 0.78 -2.03
CA CYS A 107 10.17 0.16 -0.96
C CYS A 107 10.49 1.16 0.16
N ALA A 108 10.48 0.67 1.39
CA ALA A 108 10.95 1.36 2.58
C ALA A 108 12.32 0.77 2.94
N ARG A 109 13.40 1.45 2.55
CA ARG A 109 14.80 1.04 2.73
C ARG A 109 15.74 2.24 2.58
#